data_AF-A0A1C5KA01-F1
#
_entry.id   AF-A0A1C5KA01-F1
#
_cell.length_a   1.000
_cell.length_b   1.000
_cell.length_c   1.000
_cell.angle_alpha   90.00
_cell.angle_beta   90.00
_cell.angle_gamma   90.00
#
_symmetry.space_group_name_H-M   'P 1'
#
loop_
_entity.id
_entity.type
_entity.pdbx_description
1 polymer ?
#
loop_
_entity_poly.entity_id
_entity_poly.type
_entity_poly.pdbx_seq_one_letter_code
_entity_poly.pdbx_strand_id
1 'polypeptide(L)'
;MFGEERTRTLLKPIDPARHTTIAPPRLSAHDLINRAEVVAEPVAHRRQARPTRRLVLTAGSLAVAVGAAAIAQTFGPSNPDTSENVSPPGADPGVVLVPVAYGAGARDAGSELRALASRLIDSEYDNRTGRYMYHHTKTWGDPVMTSADGRHHVAFADETKVWQAADGTGKQVTTQLEPQYPDQESRDYWQRNLKPKAAASATPAPDDMPLPPTDLAPLPSGRAQLNEMLKVRFGAGAVSKEVSTVYGRYVVPRQTRAEILRVLADVPGFLWRGQVTDRAGRKGVAVTFDDREHNQQSLLIFHPNTGELLAHELLTLSPVQISSYQVILDTAWADQPN
;
A
#
# COMPACT_ATOMS: atom_id res chain seq x y z
N MET A 1 10.51 26.69 49.79
CA MET A 1 10.68 25.87 48.57
C MET A 1 10.94 24.43 49.00
N PHE A 2 9.88 23.61 49.06
CA PHE A 2 10.00 22.17 49.32
C PHE A 2 9.56 21.47 48.04
N GLY A 3 10.55 21.06 47.24
CA GLY A 3 10.41 20.66 45.85
C GLY A 3 9.82 19.26 45.65
N GLU A 4 9.22 19.10 44.48
CA GLU A 4 8.49 17.94 43.94
C GLU A 4 9.16 16.57 44.12
N GLU A 5 10.47 16.52 44.38
CA GLU A 5 11.22 15.30 44.65
C GLU A 5 10.77 14.57 45.92
N ARG A 6 10.35 15.32 46.95
CA ARG A 6 9.88 14.70 48.20
C ARG A 6 8.51 14.05 48.04
N THR A 7 7.65 14.63 47.21
CA THR A 7 6.32 14.10 46.88
C THR A 7 6.40 12.85 46.01
N ARG A 8 7.33 12.80 45.03
CA ARG A 8 7.58 11.59 44.23
C ARG A 8 8.12 10.41 45.05
N THR A 9 8.92 10.69 46.08
CA THR A 9 9.50 9.63 46.92
C THR A 9 8.45 8.99 47.84
N LEU A 10 7.46 9.76 48.31
CA LEU A 10 6.40 9.28 49.19
C LEU A 10 5.29 8.50 48.47
N LEU A 11 5.05 8.76 47.19
CA LEU A 11 4.00 8.09 46.39
C LEU A 11 4.47 6.79 45.71
N LYS A 12 5.78 6.52 45.70
CA LYS A 12 6.37 5.33 45.08
C LYS A 12 5.79 3.98 45.56
N PRO A 13 5.35 3.81 46.84
CA PRO A 13 4.75 2.56 47.31
C PRO A 13 3.27 2.37 46.91
N ILE A 14 2.56 3.43 46.51
CA ILE A 14 1.11 3.43 46.27
C ILE A 14 0.78 3.58 44.78
N ASP A 15 1.78 3.68 43.90
CA ASP A 15 1.58 3.79 42.45
C ASP A 15 0.85 2.56 41.87
N PRO A 16 -0.43 2.68 41.47
CA PRO A 16 -1.22 1.58 40.95
C PRO A 16 -0.75 1.13 39.54
N ALA A 17 0.15 1.87 38.89
CA ALA A 17 0.71 1.51 37.59
C ALA A 17 1.96 0.62 37.67
N ARG A 18 2.43 0.24 38.88
CA ARG A 18 3.64 -0.59 39.08
C ARG A 18 3.63 -1.95 38.38
N HIS A 19 2.43 -2.48 38.11
CA HIS A 19 2.24 -3.78 37.47
C HIS A 19 1.63 -3.68 36.07
N THR A 20 1.50 -2.46 35.55
CA THR A 20 0.99 -2.24 34.20
C THR A 20 2.16 -2.29 33.23
N THR A 21 2.24 -3.37 32.45
CA THR A 21 3.14 -3.43 31.29
C THR A 21 2.70 -2.35 30.29
N ILE A 22 3.33 -1.18 30.33
CA ILE A 22 3.11 -0.12 29.36
C ILE A 22 3.64 -0.64 28.03
N ALA A 23 2.73 -0.90 27.08
CA ALA A 23 3.12 -1.21 25.71
C ALA A 23 4.02 -0.07 25.18
N PRO A 24 5.16 -0.38 24.55
CA PRO A 24 6.03 0.66 24.03
C PRO A 24 5.25 1.58 23.08
N PRO A 25 5.55 2.89 23.06
CA PRO A 25 4.85 3.84 22.21
C PRO A 25 4.91 3.38 20.75
N ARG A 26 3.77 3.41 20.06
CA ARG A 26 3.72 3.19 18.61
C ARG A 26 4.43 4.37 17.96
N LEU A 27 5.55 4.09 17.31
CA LEU A 27 6.31 5.07 16.55
C LEU A 27 5.83 5.07 15.11
N SER A 28 5.81 6.23 14.46
CA SER A 28 5.59 6.27 13.02
C SER A 28 6.79 5.63 12.29
N ALA A 29 6.60 5.13 11.07
CA ALA A 29 7.71 4.64 10.26
C ALA A 29 8.81 5.71 10.10
N HIS A 30 8.42 6.98 10.01
CA HIS A 30 9.32 8.13 9.99
C HIS A 30 10.19 8.24 11.26
N ASP A 31 9.61 8.07 12.44
CA ASP A 31 10.36 8.10 13.71
C ASP A 31 11.35 6.93 13.82
N LEU A 32 11.01 5.77 13.26
CA LEU A 32 11.91 4.61 13.22
C LEU A 32 13.09 4.82 12.29
N ILE A 33 12.85 5.42 11.12
CA ILE A 33 13.88 5.73 10.13
C ILE A 33 14.85 6.78 10.69
N ASN A 34 14.34 7.89 11.21
CA ASN A 34 15.16 8.95 11.81
C ASN A 34 16.01 8.42 12.98
N ARG A 35 15.46 7.49 13.79
CA ARG A 35 16.20 6.91 14.92
C ARG A 35 17.29 5.95 14.48
N ALA A 36 17.09 5.20 13.39
CA ALA A 36 18.11 4.33 12.84
C ALA A 36 19.29 5.12 12.25
N GLU A 37 19.02 6.28 11.64
CA GLU A 37 20.05 7.20 11.13
C GLU A 37 20.88 7.84 12.25
N VAL A 38 20.27 8.11 13.41
CA VAL A 38 20.97 8.67 14.59
C VAL A 38 21.90 7.65 15.28
N VAL A 39 21.62 6.34 15.15
CA VAL A 39 22.41 5.27 15.80
C VAL A 39 23.57 4.76 14.94
N ALA A 40 23.56 5.05 13.63
CA ALA A 40 24.66 4.67 12.75
C ALA A 40 25.88 5.60 12.97
N GLU A 41 26.95 5.07 13.56
CA GLU A 41 28.23 5.80 13.58
C GLU A 41 28.75 6.07 12.15
N PRO A 42 29.39 7.22 11.90
CA PRO A 42 29.82 7.61 10.57
C PRO A 42 31.01 6.75 10.13
N VAL A 43 30.76 5.76 9.28
CA VAL A 43 31.84 5.03 8.60
C VAL A 43 32.49 5.98 7.60
N ALA A 44 33.71 6.41 7.92
CA ALA A 44 34.53 7.29 7.12
C ALA A 44 34.64 6.80 5.66
N HIS A 45 34.19 7.63 4.71
CA HIS A 45 34.33 7.38 3.29
C HIS A 45 35.81 7.33 2.88
N ARG A 46 36.31 6.12 2.63
CA ARG A 46 37.62 5.92 2.01
C ARG A 46 37.51 6.24 0.52
N ARG A 47 37.86 7.49 0.15
CA ARG A 47 38.03 7.91 -1.25
C ARG A 47 39.05 7.00 -1.94
N GLN A 48 38.61 6.17 -2.87
CA GLN A 48 39.47 5.63 -3.91
C GLN A 48 39.19 6.35 -5.22
N ALA A 49 40.26 6.90 -5.80
CA ALA A 49 40.22 7.69 -7.01
C ALA A 49 40.65 6.86 -8.23
N ARG A 50 39.97 7.15 -9.36
CA ARG A 50 40.31 6.93 -10.79
C ARG A 50 40.00 5.55 -11.40
N PRO A 51 39.86 5.42 -12.74
CA PRO A 51 39.98 6.42 -13.81
C PRO A 51 38.76 6.56 -14.74
N THR A 52 38.68 7.71 -15.42
CA THR A 52 37.76 8.01 -16.52
C THR A 52 38.18 7.29 -17.80
N ARG A 53 37.30 6.44 -18.35
CA ARG A 53 37.32 6.11 -19.79
C ARG A 53 35.92 6.26 -20.36
N ARG A 54 35.84 7.17 -21.33
CA ARG A 54 34.68 7.49 -22.16
C ARG A 54 34.13 6.23 -22.82
N LEU A 55 32.83 5.99 -22.69
CA LEU A 55 32.09 5.07 -23.54
C LEU A 55 30.90 5.83 -24.12
N VAL A 56 30.86 5.81 -25.45
CA VAL A 56 29.96 6.53 -26.32
C VAL A 56 28.55 5.93 -26.18
N LEU A 57 27.58 6.79 -25.90
CA LEU A 57 26.15 6.50 -25.93
C LEU A 57 25.71 6.22 -27.38
N THR A 58 25.33 4.98 -27.68
CA THR A 58 24.40 4.69 -28.77
C THR A 58 23.03 4.43 -28.16
N ALA A 59 22.14 5.41 -28.35
CA ALA A 59 20.75 5.38 -27.95
C ALA A 59 19.97 4.29 -28.70
N GLY A 60 19.22 3.49 -27.96
CA GLY A 60 18.26 2.52 -28.48
C GLY A 60 17.05 2.48 -27.57
N SER A 61 16.22 3.52 -27.62
CA SER A 61 14.97 3.64 -26.86
C SER A 61 13.84 2.87 -27.56
N LEU A 62 13.45 1.72 -27.00
CA LEU A 62 12.16 1.08 -27.27
C LEU A 62 11.16 1.62 -26.25
N ALA A 63 10.44 2.67 -26.66
CA ALA A 63 9.28 3.18 -25.94
C ALA A 63 8.05 2.35 -26.32
N VAL A 64 7.50 1.60 -25.37
CA VAL A 64 6.14 1.09 -25.48
C VAL A 64 5.23 2.14 -24.87
N ALA A 65 4.64 2.96 -25.74
CA ALA A 65 3.58 3.89 -25.40
C ALA A 65 2.27 3.10 -25.19
N VAL A 66 1.75 3.08 -23.96
CA VAL A 66 0.33 2.79 -23.72
C VAL A 66 -0.37 4.13 -23.58
N GLY A 67 -1.30 4.38 -24.50
CA GLY A 67 -1.80 5.71 -24.83
C GLY A 67 -2.61 6.37 -23.71
N ALA A 68 -2.25 7.61 -23.40
CA ALA A 68 -3.16 8.57 -22.81
C ALA A 68 -3.99 9.18 -23.95
N ALA A 69 -5.29 8.87 -24.01
CA ALA A 69 -6.22 9.56 -24.90
C ALA A 69 -6.49 10.96 -24.33
N ALA A 70 -5.95 11.99 -25.00
CA ALA A 70 -6.27 13.37 -24.71
C ALA A 70 -7.67 13.71 -25.26
N ILE A 71 -8.63 13.98 -24.38
CA ILE A 71 -9.91 14.57 -24.77
C ILE A 71 -9.69 16.08 -24.95
N ALA A 72 -9.51 16.51 -26.20
CA ALA A 72 -9.58 17.92 -26.58
C ALA A 72 -11.06 18.35 -26.65
N GLN A 73 -11.54 19.16 -25.71
CA GLN A 73 -12.80 19.88 -25.87
C GLN A 73 -12.52 21.30 -26.34
N THR A 74 -12.97 21.61 -27.56
CA THR A 74 -13.01 22.95 -28.14
C THR A 74 -14.13 23.77 -27.49
N PHE A 75 -13.79 24.86 -26.80
CA PHE A 75 -14.76 25.88 -26.38
C PHE A 75 -14.63 27.11 -27.28
N GLY A 76 -15.70 27.43 -28.01
CA GLY A 76 -15.88 28.71 -28.68
C GLY A 76 -16.14 29.85 -27.68
N PRO A 77 -15.94 31.11 -28.07
CA PRO A 77 -16.04 32.24 -27.17
C PRO A 77 -17.49 32.70 -27.00
N SER A 78 -17.94 32.88 -25.76
CA SER A 78 -19.12 33.69 -25.44
C SER A 78 -18.91 34.35 -24.08
N ASN A 79 -19.07 35.68 -24.09
CA ASN A 79 -18.77 36.63 -23.03
C ASN A 79 -19.83 36.60 -21.91
N PRO A 80 -19.58 37.28 -20.76
CA PRO A 80 -20.13 36.91 -19.46
C PRO A 80 -21.50 37.54 -19.22
N ASP A 81 -22.35 36.82 -18.48
CA ASP A 81 -23.41 37.47 -17.72
C ASP A 81 -23.35 37.06 -16.26
N THR A 82 -23.45 38.11 -15.45
CA THR A 82 -23.23 38.14 -14.01
C THR A 82 -24.48 37.56 -13.34
N SER A 83 -24.34 36.49 -12.58
CA SER A 83 -25.37 36.05 -11.65
C SER A 83 -24.70 35.44 -10.43
N GLU A 84 -24.80 36.18 -9.33
CA GLU A 84 -24.49 35.74 -7.98
C GLU A 84 -25.31 34.48 -7.66
N ASN A 85 -24.67 33.32 -7.79
CA ASN A 85 -25.21 32.08 -7.26
C ASN A 85 -24.39 31.68 -6.04
N VAL A 86 -25.06 31.79 -4.90
CA VAL A 86 -24.64 31.35 -3.57
C VAL A 86 -24.03 29.94 -3.67
N SER A 87 -22.75 29.84 -3.29
CA SER A 87 -22.02 28.57 -3.27
C SER A 87 -22.58 27.60 -2.21
N PRO A 88 -22.72 26.29 -2.49
CA PRO A 88 -22.96 25.31 -1.44
C PRO A 88 -21.67 25.09 -0.61
N PRO A 89 -21.80 24.70 0.68
CA PRO A 89 -20.64 24.47 1.54
C PRO A 89 -19.98 23.12 1.24
N GLY A 90 -18.65 23.15 1.07
CA GLY A 90 -17.74 22.06 1.45
C GLY A 90 -17.55 20.92 0.44
N ALA A 91 -16.74 21.14 -0.58
CA ALA A 91 -15.92 20.06 -1.13
C ALA A 91 -15.00 19.56 0.00
N ASP A 92 -15.04 18.27 0.35
CA ASP A 92 -14.07 17.71 1.30
C ASP A 92 -12.66 17.96 0.71
N PRO A 93 -11.77 18.69 1.41
CA PRO A 93 -10.49 19.16 0.86
C PRO A 93 -9.47 18.06 0.56
N GLY A 94 -9.85 16.78 0.65
CA GLY A 94 -9.00 15.61 0.52
C GLY A 94 -8.03 15.45 1.70
N VAL A 95 -7.47 14.24 1.83
CA VAL A 95 -6.66 13.85 2.99
C VAL A 95 -5.18 13.73 2.65
N VAL A 96 -4.32 14.14 3.59
CA VAL A 96 -2.88 13.85 3.53
C VAL A 96 -2.66 12.45 4.06
N LEU A 97 -1.90 11.63 3.32
CA LEU A 97 -1.66 10.26 3.71
C LEU A 97 -0.52 10.13 4.71
N VAL A 98 -0.72 9.21 5.66
CA VAL A 98 0.27 8.85 6.66
C VAL A 98 0.60 7.37 6.49
N PRO A 99 1.88 6.97 6.42
CA PRO A 99 2.27 5.57 6.39
C PRO A 99 1.67 4.77 7.54
N VAL A 100 1.42 3.48 7.33
CA VAL A 100 0.88 2.64 8.40
C VAL A 100 1.91 2.53 9.54
N ALA A 101 1.49 2.89 10.75
CA ALA A 101 2.34 2.80 11.93
C ALA A 101 2.38 1.38 12.50
N TYR A 102 3.58 0.87 12.76
CA TYR A 102 3.81 -0.45 13.36
C TYR A 102 4.95 -0.40 14.40
N GLY A 103 5.14 -1.48 15.15
CA GLY A 103 6.08 -1.52 16.27
C GLY A 103 7.55 -1.34 15.85
N ALA A 104 8.33 -0.72 16.73
CA ALA A 104 9.78 -0.50 16.55
C ALA A 104 10.61 -1.80 16.57
N GLY A 105 10.09 -2.86 17.20
CA GLY A 105 10.77 -4.13 17.33
C GLY A 105 10.81 -4.87 15.99
N ALA A 106 11.88 -4.69 15.24
CA ALA A 106 12.18 -5.48 14.06
C ALA A 106 12.94 -6.74 14.45
N ARG A 107 12.51 -7.88 13.91
CA ARG A 107 13.27 -9.14 13.96
C ARG A 107 13.08 -9.87 12.65
N ASP A 108 13.98 -10.80 12.36
CA ASP A 108 13.83 -11.69 11.21
C ASP A 108 12.43 -12.34 11.20
N ALA A 109 11.76 -12.32 10.05
CA ALA A 109 10.38 -12.80 9.94
C ALA A 109 10.26 -14.32 9.80
N GLY A 110 11.35 -15.04 9.55
CA GLY A 110 11.31 -16.43 9.12
C GLY A 110 10.62 -17.37 10.10
N SER A 111 10.97 -17.33 11.39
CA SER A 111 10.34 -18.19 12.39
C SER A 111 8.86 -17.86 12.61
N GLU A 112 8.51 -16.57 12.59
CA GLU A 112 7.15 -16.09 12.83
C GLU A 112 6.21 -16.39 11.67
N LEU A 113 6.69 -16.22 10.44
CA LEU A 113 5.96 -16.57 9.23
C LEU A 113 5.69 -18.07 9.14
N ARG A 114 6.68 -18.92 9.48
CA ARG A 114 6.47 -20.38 9.55
C ARG A 114 5.49 -20.77 10.66
N ALA A 115 5.56 -20.12 11.82
CA ALA A 115 4.62 -20.33 12.91
C ALA A 115 3.19 -19.91 12.51
N LEU A 116 3.04 -18.77 11.84
CA LEU A 116 1.76 -18.31 11.30
C LEU A 116 1.21 -19.30 10.26
N ALA A 117 2.03 -19.71 9.29
CA ALA A 117 1.66 -20.69 8.27
C ALA A 117 1.17 -22.03 8.84
N SER A 118 1.71 -22.45 9.99
CA SER A 118 1.39 -23.73 10.62
C SER A 118 0.08 -23.72 11.42
N ARG A 119 -0.47 -22.53 11.72
CA ARG A 119 -1.68 -22.36 12.54
C ARG A 119 -2.84 -21.71 11.81
N LEU A 120 -2.77 -21.64 10.48
CA LEU A 120 -3.83 -21.03 9.68
C LEU A 120 -5.13 -21.81 9.85
N ILE A 121 -6.22 -21.08 10.02
CA ILE A 121 -7.59 -21.59 9.91
C ILE A 121 -8.18 -21.25 8.54
N ASP A 122 -9.31 -21.88 8.23
CA ASP A 122 -10.07 -21.55 7.03
C ASP A 122 -10.61 -20.12 7.09
N SER A 123 -10.52 -19.44 5.96
CA SER A 123 -11.30 -18.25 5.64
C SER A 123 -12.72 -18.63 5.28
N GLU A 124 -13.64 -17.66 5.30
CA GLU A 124 -15.03 -17.90 4.94
C GLU A 124 -15.19 -18.46 3.51
N TYR A 125 -14.34 -18.03 2.58
CA TYR A 125 -14.39 -18.49 1.19
C TYR A 125 -13.77 -19.88 0.97
N ASP A 126 -12.97 -20.42 1.89
CA ASP A 126 -12.30 -21.72 1.67
C ASP A 126 -13.31 -22.87 1.61
N ASN A 127 -14.48 -22.69 2.23
CA ASN A 127 -15.58 -23.66 2.25
C ASN A 127 -16.71 -23.31 1.28
N ARG A 128 -16.46 -22.38 0.35
CA ARG A 128 -17.42 -21.94 -0.67
C ARG A 128 -16.86 -22.16 -2.06
N THR A 129 -17.76 -22.26 -3.01
CA THR A 129 -17.46 -22.29 -4.44
C THR A 129 -18.40 -21.34 -5.15
N GLY A 130 -18.01 -20.85 -6.32
CA GLY A 130 -18.85 -20.00 -7.13
C GLY A 130 -18.29 -19.89 -8.54
N ARG A 131 -19.09 -19.36 -9.45
CA ARG A 131 -18.65 -19.15 -10.84
C ARG A 131 -17.59 -18.06 -10.96
N TYR A 132 -17.68 -17.04 -10.12
CA TYR A 132 -16.82 -15.86 -10.16
C TYR A 132 -15.98 -15.76 -8.89
N MET A 133 -14.73 -15.38 -9.09
CA MET A 133 -13.84 -14.88 -8.06
C MET A 133 -14.16 -13.41 -7.84
N TYR A 134 -14.58 -13.06 -6.63
CA TYR A 134 -14.91 -11.70 -6.25
C TYR A 134 -13.76 -11.07 -5.47
N HIS A 135 -13.38 -9.86 -5.87
CA HIS A 135 -12.41 -9.02 -5.18
C HIS A 135 -12.95 -7.61 -5.00
N HIS A 136 -12.89 -7.12 -3.77
CA HIS A 136 -13.19 -5.73 -3.44
C HIS A 136 -11.93 -5.09 -2.89
N THR A 137 -11.42 -4.10 -3.59
CA THR A 137 -10.16 -3.44 -3.21
C THR A 137 -10.32 -1.94 -3.19
N LYS A 138 -9.52 -1.28 -2.36
CA LYS A 138 -9.30 0.16 -2.40
C LYS A 138 -7.83 0.41 -2.64
N THR A 139 -7.49 1.04 -3.76
CA THR A 139 -6.12 1.32 -4.17
C THR A 139 -5.84 2.81 -4.17
N TRP A 140 -4.59 3.16 -3.89
CA TRP A 140 -4.08 4.51 -4.00
C TRP A 140 -2.70 4.47 -4.67
N GLY A 141 -2.39 5.52 -5.43
CA GLY A 141 -1.07 5.73 -6.05
C GLY A 141 -1.08 5.66 -7.57
N ASP A 142 -2.23 5.45 -8.19
CA ASP A 142 -2.44 5.49 -9.65
C ASP A 142 -3.92 5.86 -9.90
N PRO A 143 -4.27 6.85 -10.76
CA PRO A 143 -3.40 7.81 -11.44
C PRO A 143 -2.89 8.94 -10.52
N VAL A 144 -1.60 9.28 -10.68
CA VAL A 144 -0.94 10.43 -10.03
C VAL A 144 -0.87 11.59 -11.02
N MET A 145 -1.53 12.70 -10.72
CA MET A 145 -1.26 13.97 -11.37
C MET A 145 -0.07 14.66 -10.68
N THR A 146 0.79 15.26 -11.48
CA THR A 146 1.95 16.02 -11.00
C THR A 146 1.89 17.43 -11.56
N SER A 147 2.25 18.43 -10.75
CA SER A 147 2.35 19.82 -11.20
C SER A 147 3.39 19.97 -12.31
N ALA A 148 3.29 21.04 -13.11
CA ALA A 148 4.21 21.28 -14.22
C ALA A 148 5.69 21.38 -13.79
N ASP A 149 5.94 21.81 -12.56
CA ASP A 149 7.29 21.91 -11.97
C ASP A 149 7.77 20.60 -11.30
N GLY A 150 6.96 19.54 -11.31
CA GLY A 150 7.31 18.24 -10.76
C GLY A 150 7.24 18.14 -9.22
N ARG A 151 6.84 19.21 -8.51
CA ARG A 151 6.96 19.30 -7.05
C ARG A 151 5.72 18.88 -6.26
N HIS A 152 4.55 18.95 -6.86
CA HIS A 152 3.27 18.73 -6.16
C HIS A 152 2.53 17.58 -6.81
N HIS A 153 2.04 16.66 -5.99
CA HIS A 153 1.40 15.44 -6.47
C HIS A 153 0.00 15.29 -5.89
N VAL A 154 -0.94 14.84 -6.69
CA VAL A 154 -2.27 14.43 -6.23
C VAL A 154 -2.58 13.10 -6.87
N ALA A 155 -3.09 12.17 -6.08
CA ALA A 155 -3.54 10.88 -6.56
C ALA A 155 -4.96 10.65 -6.11
N PHE A 156 -5.74 9.98 -6.94
CA PHE A 156 -7.06 9.54 -6.57
C PHE A 156 -6.95 8.14 -5.99
N ALA A 157 -7.81 7.84 -5.03
CA ALA A 157 -8.01 6.44 -4.64
C ALA A 157 -9.13 5.87 -5.49
N ASP A 158 -9.00 4.61 -5.88
CA ASP A 158 -10.06 3.89 -6.58
C ASP A 158 -10.57 2.79 -5.66
N GLU A 159 -11.88 2.63 -5.62
CA GLU A 159 -12.55 1.47 -5.08
C GLU A 159 -12.99 0.58 -6.25
N THR A 160 -12.40 -0.61 -6.35
CA THR A 160 -12.66 -1.54 -7.44
C THR A 160 -13.30 -2.81 -6.92
N LYS A 161 -14.40 -3.20 -7.55
CA LYS A 161 -15.06 -4.49 -7.39
C LYS A 161 -14.94 -5.29 -8.67
N VAL A 162 -14.38 -6.49 -8.58
CA VAL A 162 -14.11 -7.36 -9.73
C VAL A 162 -14.81 -8.69 -9.48
N TRP A 163 -15.57 -9.15 -10.47
CA TRP A 163 -16.10 -10.51 -10.55
C TRP A 163 -15.50 -11.16 -11.79
N GLN A 164 -14.57 -12.10 -11.58
CA GLN A 164 -13.85 -12.73 -12.68
C GLN A 164 -14.15 -14.23 -12.73
N ALA A 165 -14.60 -14.71 -13.89
CA ALA A 165 -14.78 -16.13 -14.16
C ALA A 165 -13.45 -16.79 -14.58
N ALA A 166 -13.43 -18.12 -14.58
CA ALA A 166 -12.24 -18.90 -14.95
C ALA A 166 -11.79 -18.71 -16.41
N ASP A 167 -12.71 -18.34 -17.32
CA ASP A 167 -12.42 -18.00 -18.71
C ASP A 167 -11.93 -16.54 -18.89
N GLY A 168 -11.69 -15.84 -17.78
CA GLY A 168 -11.24 -14.45 -17.76
C GLY A 168 -12.33 -13.41 -17.95
N THR A 169 -13.51 -13.81 -18.42
CA THR A 169 -14.65 -12.91 -18.58
C THR A 169 -15.20 -12.51 -17.22
N GLY A 170 -15.95 -11.41 -17.19
CA GLY A 170 -16.51 -10.94 -15.94
C GLY A 170 -16.93 -9.50 -15.98
N LYS A 171 -17.02 -8.92 -14.78
CA LYS A 171 -17.47 -7.56 -14.55
C LYS A 171 -16.48 -6.85 -13.64
N GLN A 172 -16.20 -5.59 -13.94
CA GLN A 172 -15.50 -4.70 -13.05
C GLN A 172 -16.32 -3.43 -12.85
N VAL A 173 -16.44 -3.01 -11.60
CA VAL A 173 -17.02 -1.72 -11.22
C VAL A 173 -15.94 -0.94 -10.50
N THR A 174 -15.63 0.26 -11.02
CA THR A 174 -14.62 1.14 -10.41
C THR A 174 -15.27 2.45 -10.01
N THR A 175 -15.13 2.82 -8.74
CA THR A 175 -15.54 4.12 -8.21
C THR A 175 -14.29 4.89 -7.83
N GLN A 176 -14.03 5.97 -8.54
CA GLN A 176 -12.98 6.90 -8.14
C GLN A 176 -13.44 7.68 -6.90
N LEU A 177 -12.56 7.76 -5.92
CA LEU A 177 -12.77 8.40 -4.63
C LEU A 177 -12.10 9.78 -4.59
N GLU A 178 -12.23 10.43 -3.45
CA GLU A 178 -11.72 11.77 -3.18
C GLU A 178 -10.19 11.85 -3.36
N PRO A 179 -9.68 13.03 -3.76
CA PRO A 179 -8.25 13.22 -3.92
C PRO A 179 -7.49 13.00 -2.61
N GLN A 180 -6.34 12.37 -2.72
CA GLN A 180 -5.41 12.10 -1.63
C GLN A 180 -4.04 12.66 -1.98
N TYR A 181 -3.36 13.18 -0.97
CA TYR A 181 -2.11 13.90 -1.12
C TYR A 181 -0.98 13.21 -0.35
N PRO A 182 0.24 13.14 -0.90
CA PRO A 182 1.37 12.56 -0.18
C PRO A 182 1.86 13.47 0.95
N ASP A 183 1.63 14.77 0.85
CA ASP A 183 2.06 15.78 1.82
C ASP A 183 1.13 17.01 1.83
N GLN A 184 1.34 17.88 2.82
CA GLN A 184 0.53 19.08 3.01
C GLN A 184 0.81 20.16 1.95
N GLU A 185 2.04 20.26 1.43
CA GLU A 185 2.40 21.25 0.39
C GLU A 185 1.66 20.98 -0.91
N SER A 186 1.63 19.71 -1.32
CA SER A 186 0.87 19.20 -2.44
C SER A 186 -0.63 19.47 -2.27
N ARG A 187 -1.19 19.19 -1.08
CA ARG A 187 -2.59 19.49 -0.77
C ARG A 187 -2.90 20.98 -0.93
N ASP A 188 -2.08 21.85 -0.34
CA ASP A 188 -2.27 23.31 -0.39
C ASP A 188 -2.11 23.87 -1.81
N TYR A 189 -1.18 23.32 -2.59
CA TYR A 189 -1.02 23.67 -4.00
C TYR A 189 -2.25 23.27 -4.80
N TRP A 190 -2.67 22.01 -4.70
CA TRP A 190 -3.76 21.48 -5.48
C TRP A 190 -5.11 22.08 -5.08
N GLN A 191 -5.34 22.44 -3.83
CA GLN A 191 -6.52 23.21 -3.42
C GLN A 191 -6.61 24.59 -4.07
N ARG A 192 -5.47 25.26 -4.30
CA ARG A 192 -5.43 26.57 -4.97
C ARG A 192 -5.56 26.47 -6.49
N ASN A 193 -5.14 25.34 -7.07
CA ASN A 193 -4.97 25.19 -8.51
C ASN A 193 -5.99 24.26 -9.19
N LEU A 194 -6.59 23.30 -8.47
CA LEU A 194 -7.76 22.57 -8.95
C LEU A 194 -8.98 23.49 -8.86
N LYS A 195 -9.53 23.86 -10.00
CA LYS A 195 -10.81 24.56 -10.04
C LYS A 195 -11.88 23.65 -9.39
N PRO A 196 -12.79 24.18 -8.55
CA PRO A 196 -13.79 23.39 -7.81
C PRO A 196 -14.68 22.50 -8.69
N LYS A 197 -14.79 22.79 -9.98
CA LYS A 197 -15.55 21.99 -10.95
C LYS A 197 -14.88 20.66 -11.34
N ALA A 198 -13.58 20.49 -11.05
CA ALA A 198 -12.83 19.26 -11.31
C ALA A 198 -12.62 18.39 -10.05
N ALA A 199 -12.85 18.94 -8.86
CA ALA A 199 -12.51 18.29 -7.60
C ALA A 199 -13.72 17.92 -6.71
N ALA A 200 -14.96 18.34 -7.03
CA ALA A 200 -15.96 18.42 -5.97
C ALA A 200 -17.46 18.32 -6.29
N SER A 201 -17.94 17.81 -7.44
CA SER A 201 -19.41 17.89 -7.68
C SER A 201 -20.09 16.69 -8.34
N ALA A 202 -19.44 15.54 -8.41
CA ALA A 202 -20.14 14.27 -8.47
C ALA A 202 -19.19 13.23 -7.91
N THR A 203 -19.65 12.36 -7.00
CA THR A 203 -19.07 11.01 -6.96
C THR A 203 -19.07 10.53 -8.41
N PRO A 204 -17.91 10.28 -9.03
CA PRO A 204 -17.88 9.77 -10.39
C PRO A 204 -18.81 8.56 -10.44
N ALA A 205 -19.74 8.56 -11.39
CA ALA A 205 -20.62 7.40 -11.56
C ALA A 205 -19.72 6.17 -11.71
N PRO A 206 -20.01 5.05 -11.03
CA PRO A 206 -19.17 3.87 -11.13
C PRO A 206 -19.01 3.49 -12.59
N ASP A 207 -17.76 3.31 -13.02
CA ASP A 207 -17.47 2.81 -14.35
C ASP A 207 -17.65 1.30 -14.33
N ASP A 208 -18.68 0.85 -15.05
CA ASP A 208 -19.05 -0.56 -15.17
C ASP A 208 -18.57 -1.06 -16.52
N MET A 209 -17.57 -1.95 -16.49
CA MET A 209 -16.92 -2.44 -17.68
C MET A 209 -16.88 -3.97 -17.69
N PRO A 210 -17.22 -4.62 -18.84
CA PRO A 210 -16.97 -6.04 -19.00
C PRO A 210 -15.46 -6.31 -19.01
N LEU A 211 -15.02 -7.35 -18.32
CA LEU A 211 -13.63 -7.79 -18.41
C LEU A 211 -13.39 -8.50 -19.75
N PRO A 212 -12.34 -8.12 -20.51
CA PRO A 212 -11.98 -8.85 -21.72
C PRO A 212 -11.50 -10.26 -21.34
N PRO A 213 -11.71 -11.28 -22.21
CA PRO A 213 -11.20 -12.62 -21.97
C PRO A 213 -9.68 -12.55 -21.76
N THR A 214 -9.24 -12.88 -20.56
CA THR A 214 -7.84 -12.99 -20.20
C THR A 214 -7.66 -14.34 -19.56
N ASP A 215 -6.86 -15.22 -20.15
CA ASP A 215 -6.58 -16.52 -19.52
C ASP A 215 -5.94 -16.29 -18.15
N LEU A 216 -6.76 -16.43 -17.11
CA LEU A 216 -6.29 -16.39 -15.74
C LEU A 216 -5.75 -17.78 -15.44
N ALA A 217 -4.43 -17.92 -15.56
CA ALA A 217 -3.75 -19.16 -15.22
C ALA A 217 -4.17 -19.61 -13.81
N PRO A 218 -4.51 -20.90 -13.61
CA PRO A 218 -4.87 -21.41 -12.30
C PRO A 218 -3.78 -21.12 -11.27
N LEU A 219 -4.20 -20.77 -10.06
CA LEU A 219 -3.25 -20.49 -8.98
C LEU A 219 -2.47 -21.77 -8.63
N PRO A 220 -1.14 -21.79 -8.78
CA PRO A 220 -0.34 -22.95 -8.41
C PRO A 220 -0.39 -23.18 -6.89
N SER A 221 -0.45 -24.45 -6.49
CA SER A 221 -0.37 -24.88 -5.08
C SER A 221 0.98 -25.50 -4.70
N GLY A 222 1.81 -25.84 -5.69
CA GLY A 222 3.13 -26.44 -5.49
C GLY A 222 4.22 -25.39 -5.24
N ARG A 223 5.17 -25.70 -4.36
CA ARG A 223 6.21 -24.77 -3.92
C ARG A 223 7.08 -24.24 -5.06
N ALA A 224 7.49 -25.11 -6.00
CA ALA A 224 8.34 -24.70 -7.12
C ALA A 224 7.62 -23.72 -8.05
N GLN A 225 6.36 -24.00 -8.39
CA GLN A 225 5.53 -23.14 -9.22
C GLN A 225 5.21 -21.82 -8.52
N LEU A 226 4.97 -21.86 -7.20
CA LEU A 226 4.79 -20.66 -6.39
C LEU A 226 6.07 -19.80 -6.36
N ASN A 227 7.26 -20.39 -6.26
CA ASN A 227 8.50 -19.63 -6.31
C ASN A 227 8.67 -18.87 -7.64
N GLU A 228 8.30 -19.50 -8.77
CA GLU A 228 8.34 -18.86 -10.09
C GLU A 228 7.29 -17.74 -10.22
N MET A 229 6.05 -18.02 -9.81
CA MET A 229 4.97 -17.03 -9.83
C MET A 229 5.30 -15.83 -8.94
N LEU A 230 5.83 -16.07 -7.75
CA LEU A 230 6.25 -15.04 -6.80
C LEU A 230 7.63 -14.44 -7.13
N LYS A 231 8.26 -14.85 -8.23
CA LYS A 231 9.49 -14.24 -8.71
C LYS A 231 10.63 -14.26 -7.67
N VAL A 232 10.72 -15.35 -6.89
CA VAL A 232 11.68 -15.50 -5.78
C VAL A 232 13.13 -15.21 -6.19
N ARG A 233 13.51 -15.59 -7.41
CA ARG A 233 14.85 -15.33 -7.97
C ARG A 233 15.23 -13.84 -8.04
N PHE A 234 14.26 -12.94 -8.02
CA PHE A 234 14.45 -11.48 -8.06
C PHE A 234 14.42 -10.83 -6.67
N GLY A 235 14.35 -11.63 -5.59
CA GLY A 235 14.47 -11.16 -4.21
C GLY A 235 13.17 -10.68 -3.57
N ALA A 236 13.27 -10.23 -2.32
CA ALA A 236 12.13 -9.91 -1.45
C ALA A 236 11.22 -8.79 -1.97
N GLY A 237 11.77 -7.77 -2.63
CA GLY A 237 10.97 -6.70 -3.24
C GLY A 237 10.02 -7.23 -4.33
N ALA A 238 10.53 -8.10 -5.22
CA ALA A 238 9.71 -8.76 -6.23
C ALA A 238 8.67 -9.68 -5.58
N VAL A 239 9.07 -10.49 -4.61
CA VAL A 239 8.14 -11.38 -3.88
C VAL A 239 7.03 -10.59 -3.20
N SER A 240 7.33 -9.48 -2.53
CA SER A 240 6.33 -8.64 -1.87
C SER A 240 5.29 -8.11 -2.87
N LYS A 241 5.74 -7.63 -4.02
CA LYS A 241 4.86 -7.15 -5.10
C LYS A 241 3.97 -8.26 -5.65
N GLU A 242 4.56 -9.42 -5.96
CA GLU A 242 3.80 -10.55 -6.53
C GLU A 242 2.83 -11.15 -5.53
N VAL A 243 3.15 -11.17 -4.23
CA VAL A 243 2.18 -11.55 -3.19
C VAL A 243 0.96 -10.62 -3.23
N SER A 244 1.16 -9.30 -3.29
CA SER A 244 0.04 -8.35 -3.43
C SER A 244 -0.79 -8.60 -4.68
N THR A 245 -0.13 -8.91 -5.80
CA THR A 245 -0.79 -9.20 -7.08
C THR A 245 -1.60 -10.49 -7.01
N VAL A 246 -1.07 -11.54 -6.37
CA VAL A 246 -1.76 -12.81 -6.20
C VAL A 246 -3.01 -12.63 -5.35
N TYR A 247 -2.92 -12.01 -4.18
CA TYR A 247 -4.10 -11.81 -3.33
C TYR A 247 -5.11 -10.81 -3.89
N GLY A 248 -4.67 -9.86 -4.72
CA GLY A 248 -5.56 -8.93 -5.42
C GLY A 248 -6.32 -9.52 -6.61
N ARG A 249 -5.93 -10.72 -7.09
CA ARG A 249 -6.51 -11.36 -8.29
C ARG A 249 -7.10 -12.74 -8.03
N TYR A 250 -6.67 -13.41 -6.96
CA TYR A 250 -7.08 -14.77 -6.66
C TYR A 250 -7.73 -14.89 -5.28
N VAL A 251 -8.83 -15.64 -5.19
CA VAL A 251 -9.28 -16.30 -3.97
C VAL A 251 -8.23 -17.35 -3.61
N VAL A 252 -7.32 -17.02 -2.69
CA VAL A 252 -6.15 -17.85 -2.37
C VAL A 252 -6.53 -18.92 -1.33
N PRO A 253 -6.54 -20.23 -1.67
CA PRO A 253 -6.94 -21.27 -0.73
C PRO A 253 -5.99 -21.38 0.47
N ARG A 254 -6.47 -21.87 1.61
CA ARG A 254 -5.67 -22.01 2.86
C ARG A 254 -4.29 -22.64 2.64
N GLN A 255 -4.22 -23.74 1.88
CA GLN A 255 -2.95 -24.42 1.63
C GLN A 255 -1.96 -23.51 0.90
N THR A 256 -2.43 -22.76 -0.10
CA THR A 256 -1.61 -21.81 -0.85
C THR A 256 -1.22 -20.61 0.02
N ARG A 257 -2.12 -20.09 0.86
CA ARG A 257 -1.77 -19.02 1.84
C ARG A 257 -0.65 -19.46 2.77
N ALA A 258 -0.74 -20.67 3.33
CA ALA A 258 0.30 -21.23 4.18
C ALA A 258 1.64 -21.33 3.42
N GLU A 259 1.60 -21.77 2.17
CA GLU A 259 2.83 -21.93 1.38
C GLU A 259 3.43 -20.60 0.93
N ILE A 260 2.63 -19.58 0.61
CA ILE A 260 3.11 -18.21 0.39
C ILE A 260 3.83 -17.68 1.63
N LEU A 261 3.28 -17.88 2.83
CA LEU A 261 3.93 -17.46 4.08
C LEU A 261 5.27 -18.19 4.30
N ARG A 262 5.35 -19.48 3.97
CA ARG A 262 6.63 -20.22 4.00
C ARG A 262 7.61 -19.72 2.94
N VAL A 263 7.14 -19.32 1.75
CA VAL A 263 7.99 -18.67 0.73
C VAL A 263 8.60 -17.40 1.30
N LEU A 264 7.78 -16.52 1.87
CA LEU A 264 8.23 -15.30 2.52
C LEU A 264 9.23 -15.60 3.64
N ALA A 265 9.04 -16.68 4.41
CA ALA A 265 9.93 -17.07 5.49
C ALA A 265 11.31 -17.56 5.04
N ASP A 266 11.42 -18.05 3.80
CA ASP A 266 12.67 -18.57 3.24
C ASP A 266 13.43 -17.51 2.42
N VAL A 267 12.74 -16.43 2.02
CA VAL A 267 13.34 -15.30 1.32
C VAL A 267 14.02 -14.37 2.33
N PRO A 268 15.33 -14.14 2.22
CA PRO A 268 16.05 -13.26 3.14
C PRO A 268 15.54 -11.81 3.08
N GLY A 269 15.54 -11.14 4.23
CA GLY A 269 15.33 -9.68 4.33
C GLY A 269 13.96 -9.26 4.86
N PHE A 270 12.98 -10.15 4.96
CA PHE A 270 11.71 -9.82 5.59
C PHE A 270 11.83 -9.66 7.11
N LEU A 271 11.25 -8.58 7.63
CA LEU A 271 11.25 -8.22 9.04
C LEU A 271 9.83 -8.29 9.61
N TRP A 272 9.67 -9.01 10.71
CA TRP A 272 8.43 -9.06 11.47
C TRP A 272 8.29 -7.83 12.35
N ARG A 273 7.18 -7.10 12.20
CA ARG A 273 6.88 -5.87 12.96
C ARG A 273 5.78 -6.03 14.01
N GLY A 274 5.20 -7.23 14.11
CA GLY A 274 4.16 -7.54 15.09
C GLY A 274 2.77 -7.07 14.67
N GLN A 275 1.89 -6.86 15.66
CA GLN A 275 0.51 -6.49 15.40
C GLN A 275 0.39 -5.06 14.88
N VAL A 276 -0.50 -4.87 13.91
CA VAL A 276 -0.78 -3.58 13.27
C VAL A 276 -2.29 -3.41 13.07
N THR A 277 -2.70 -2.18 12.80
CA THR A 277 -4.06 -1.87 12.30
C THR A 277 -3.93 -1.30 10.90
N ASP A 278 -4.60 -1.93 9.94
CA ASP A 278 -4.64 -1.41 8.56
C ASP A 278 -5.53 -0.16 8.47
N ARG A 279 -5.56 0.47 7.29
CA ARG A 279 -6.39 1.67 7.06
C ARG A 279 -7.90 1.40 7.07
N ALA A 280 -8.33 0.14 6.99
CA ALA A 280 -9.73 -0.25 7.16
C ALA A 280 -10.08 -0.52 8.63
N GLY A 281 -9.16 -0.30 9.56
CA GLY A 281 -9.37 -0.50 11.01
C GLY A 281 -9.23 -1.95 11.47
N ARG A 282 -8.81 -2.87 10.59
CA ARG A 282 -8.70 -4.31 10.88
C ARG A 282 -7.36 -4.62 11.53
N LYS A 283 -7.36 -5.63 12.41
CA LYS A 283 -6.14 -6.12 13.07
C LYS A 283 -5.39 -7.08 12.15
N GLY A 284 -4.09 -6.84 11.99
CA GLY A 284 -3.20 -7.66 11.18
C GLY A 284 -1.86 -7.88 11.85
N VAL A 285 -0.99 -8.63 11.16
CA VAL A 285 0.43 -8.73 11.45
C VAL A 285 1.23 -8.11 10.31
N ALA A 286 2.14 -7.20 10.66
CA ALA A 286 2.96 -6.46 9.72
C ALA A 286 4.28 -7.18 9.45
N VAL A 287 4.62 -7.32 8.17
CA VAL A 287 5.89 -7.82 7.68
C VAL A 287 6.44 -6.83 6.66
N THR A 288 7.65 -6.35 6.86
CA THR A 288 8.27 -5.34 5.98
C THR A 288 9.48 -5.88 5.27
N PHE A 289 9.82 -5.30 4.12
CA PHE A 289 11.13 -5.44 3.49
C PHE A 289 11.69 -4.06 3.17
N ASP A 290 12.91 -3.79 3.59
CA ASP A 290 13.60 -2.51 3.39
C ASP A 290 14.55 -2.64 2.19
N ASP A 291 14.16 -2.09 1.04
CA ASP A 291 14.98 -2.03 -0.17
C ASP A 291 15.77 -0.71 -0.20
N ARG A 292 16.91 -0.71 0.49
CA ARG A 292 17.77 0.49 0.55
C ARG A 292 18.40 0.85 -0.79
N GLU A 293 18.58 -0.11 -1.69
CA GLU A 293 19.17 0.13 -3.01
C GLU A 293 18.24 0.96 -3.89
N HIS A 294 16.93 0.70 -3.79
CA HIS A 294 15.90 1.42 -4.52
C HIS A 294 15.20 2.51 -3.70
N ASN A 295 15.69 2.80 -2.47
CA ASN A 295 15.10 3.78 -1.56
C ASN A 295 13.61 3.50 -1.29
N GLN A 296 13.26 2.22 -1.12
CA GLN A 296 11.89 1.74 -0.98
C GLN A 296 11.72 0.88 0.27
N GLN A 297 10.50 0.83 0.78
CA GLN A 297 10.08 -0.14 1.79
C GLN A 297 8.73 -0.70 1.42
N SER A 298 8.61 -2.02 1.42
CA SER A 298 7.31 -2.68 1.30
C SER A 298 6.81 -3.13 2.67
N LEU A 299 5.49 -3.09 2.84
CA LEU A 299 4.77 -3.61 4.00
C LEU A 299 3.64 -4.50 3.51
N LEU A 300 3.61 -5.72 4.03
CA LEU A 300 2.52 -6.68 3.90
C LEU A 300 1.82 -6.80 5.24
N ILE A 301 0.49 -6.70 5.24
CA ILE A 301 -0.33 -6.88 6.43
C ILE A 301 -1.17 -8.13 6.24
N PHE A 302 -0.91 -9.17 7.05
CA PHE A 302 -1.68 -10.43 7.00
C PHE A 302 -2.71 -10.51 8.13
N HIS A 303 -3.82 -11.18 7.87
CA HIS A 303 -4.77 -11.56 8.92
C HIS A 303 -4.13 -12.61 9.84
N PRO A 304 -4.15 -12.44 11.17
CA PRO A 304 -3.35 -13.23 12.11
C PRO A 304 -3.77 -14.69 12.26
N ASN A 305 -4.95 -15.06 11.75
CA ASN A 305 -5.52 -16.40 11.88
C ASN A 305 -5.71 -17.09 10.54
N THR A 306 -6.13 -16.37 9.49
CA THR A 306 -6.43 -16.96 8.18
C THR A 306 -5.25 -16.86 7.22
N GLY A 307 -4.31 -15.93 7.44
CA GLY A 307 -3.19 -15.68 6.53
C GLY A 307 -3.61 -14.98 5.24
N GLU A 308 -4.79 -14.38 5.20
CA GLU A 308 -5.19 -13.48 4.12
C GLU A 308 -4.33 -12.23 4.11
N LEU A 309 -3.97 -11.73 2.93
CA LEU A 309 -3.41 -10.40 2.83
C LEU A 309 -4.53 -9.37 2.99
N LEU A 310 -4.42 -8.53 4.00
CA LEU A 310 -5.36 -7.44 4.27
C LEU A 310 -4.98 -6.18 3.51
N ALA A 311 -3.68 -5.88 3.45
CA ALA A 311 -3.16 -4.71 2.76
C ALA A 311 -1.69 -4.86 2.35
N HIS A 312 -1.30 -4.08 1.35
CA HIS A 312 0.08 -3.86 0.93
C HIS A 312 0.35 -2.36 0.82
N GLU A 313 1.49 -1.92 1.35
CA GLU A 313 1.98 -0.55 1.24
C GLU A 313 3.38 -0.57 0.63
N LEU A 314 3.63 0.35 -0.30
CA LEU A 314 4.97 0.64 -0.80
C LEU A 314 5.29 2.10 -0.45
N LEU A 315 6.41 2.31 0.22
CA LEU A 315 6.95 3.63 0.54
C LEU A 315 8.19 3.91 -0.30
N THR A 316 8.38 5.17 -0.66
CA THR A 316 9.70 5.75 -0.93
C THR A 316 10.25 6.26 0.41
N LEU A 317 11.54 6.06 0.70
CA LEU A 317 12.14 6.37 2.01
C LEU A 317 12.80 7.76 2.08
N SER A 318 13.12 8.39 0.94
CA SER A 318 13.74 9.71 0.89
C SER A 318 13.20 10.53 -0.30
N PRO A 319 12.29 11.49 -0.07
CA PRO A 319 11.56 11.70 1.19
C PRO A 319 10.66 10.50 1.53
N VAL A 320 10.32 10.35 2.82
CA VAL A 320 9.36 9.31 3.23
C VAL A 320 7.98 9.68 2.69
N GLN A 321 7.49 8.91 1.74
CA GLN A 321 6.18 9.10 1.14
C GLN A 321 5.59 7.75 0.74
N ILE A 322 4.27 7.65 0.76
CA ILE A 322 3.62 6.46 0.22
C ILE A 322 3.72 6.56 -1.30
N SER A 323 4.12 5.47 -1.95
CA SER A 323 4.17 5.35 -3.40
C SER A 323 2.96 4.62 -3.93
N SER A 324 2.50 3.59 -3.22
CA SER A 324 1.21 2.96 -3.46
C SER A 324 0.67 2.30 -2.22
N TYR A 325 -0.66 2.13 -2.17
CA TYR A 325 -1.32 1.40 -1.10
C TYR A 325 -2.51 0.63 -1.66
N GLN A 326 -2.64 -0.64 -1.28
CA GLN A 326 -3.78 -1.49 -1.62
C GLN A 326 -4.37 -2.06 -0.34
N VAL A 327 -5.69 -1.89 -0.16
CA VAL A 327 -6.48 -2.64 0.81
C VAL A 327 -7.32 -3.65 0.07
N ILE A 328 -7.31 -4.89 0.54
CA ILE A 328 -8.27 -5.90 0.12
C ILE A 328 -9.39 -5.89 1.16
N LEU A 329 -10.54 -5.31 0.79
CA LEU A 329 -11.69 -5.13 1.67
C LEU A 329 -12.49 -6.42 1.79
N ASP A 330 -12.65 -7.14 0.68
CA ASP A 330 -13.35 -8.42 0.63
C ASP A 330 -12.78 -9.32 -0.48
N THR A 331 -12.90 -10.62 -0.29
CA THR A 331 -12.54 -11.65 -1.26
C THR A 331 -13.48 -12.84 -1.06
N ALA A 332 -14.14 -13.28 -2.12
CA ALA A 332 -15.13 -14.35 -2.01
C ALA A 332 -15.32 -15.10 -3.33
N TRP A 333 -16.05 -16.21 -3.25
CA TRP A 333 -16.70 -16.80 -4.42
C TRP A 333 -18.11 -16.25 -4.57
N ALA A 334 -18.55 -16.00 -5.81
CA ALA A 334 -19.88 -15.51 -6.14
C ALA A 334 -20.47 -16.27 -7.33
N ASP A 335 -21.79 -16.48 -7.34
CA ASP A 335 -22.49 -17.12 -8.46
C ASP A 335 -22.91 -16.12 -9.54
N GLN A 336 -23.06 -14.84 -9.17
CA GLN A 336 -23.48 -13.76 -10.05
C GLN A 336 -22.71 -12.46 -9.76
N PRO A 337 -22.45 -11.63 -10.78
CA PRO A 337 -21.93 -10.29 -10.60
C PRO A 337 -23.07 -9.34 -10.21
N ASN A 338 -23.23 -9.05 -8.92
CA ASN A 338 -24.23 -8.12 -8.38
C ASN A 338 -23.60 -6.77 -8.04
#